data_AF-A0A4S2HKR5-F1
#
_entry.id   AF-A0A4S2HKR5-F1
#
_cell.length_a   1.000
_cell.length_b   1.000
_cell.length_c   1.000
_cell.angle_alpha   90.00
_cell.angle_beta   90.00
_cell.angle_gamma   90.00
#
_symmetry.space_group_name_H-M   'P 1'
#
loop_
_entity.id
_entity.type
_entity.pdbx_description
1 polymer ?
#
loop_
_entity_poly.entity_id
_entity_poly.type
_entity_poly.pdbx_seq_one_letter_code
_entity_poly.pdbx_strand_id
1 'polypeptide(L)'
;MNQAEYERMVKIYNYVYSTLPNTPEREKRLAEIGEEDSSKLWDFYCGICSGRIKEPERTNSEVNTMGEKKIASYEDFIKALRYGENNMLCKFRRNNPERYAYYVEQMGAGFGRKNSSKTRDIKRLEEEHKKRSEILAIPDTMARHKAIAENMTLFGR
;
A
#
# COMPACT_ATOMS: atom_id res chain seq x y z
N MET A 1 15.88 2.19 14.17
CA MET A 1 14.94 2.66 15.19
C MET A 1 15.60 2.45 16.53
N ASN A 2 15.78 3.52 17.29
CA ASN A 2 16.36 3.49 18.63
C ASN A 2 15.32 2.98 19.65
N GLN A 3 15.75 2.54 20.83
CA GLN A 3 14.88 1.98 21.87
C GLN A 3 13.76 2.95 22.29
N ALA A 4 14.09 4.23 22.48
CA ALA A 4 13.11 5.25 22.84
C ALA A 4 12.06 5.51 21.73
N GLU A 5 12.48 5.45 20.47
CA GLU A 5 11.57 5.58 19.32
C GLU A 5 10.64 4.37 19.22
N TYR A 6 11.17 3.17 19.47
CA TYR A 6 10.39 1.94 19.51
C TYR A 6 9.31 2.01 20.60
N GLU A 7 9.67 2.37 21.83
CA GLU A 7 8.70 2.49 22.93
C GLU A 7 7.63 3.55 22.67
N ARG A 8 8.00 4.68 22.07
CA ARG A 8 7.06 5.72 21.64
C ARG A 8 6.08 5.19 20.59
N MET A 9 6.57 4.48 19.57
CA MET A 9 5.73 3.89 18.53
C MET A 9 4.85 2.76 19.06
N VAL A 10 5.31 1.96 20.02
CA VAL A 10 4.48 0.94 20.68
C VAL A 10 3.29 1.56 21.41
N LYS A 11 3.50 2.67 22.13
CA LYS A 11 2.40 3.40 22.81
C LYS A 11 1.38 3.92 21.81
N ILE A 12 1.84 4.56 20.73
CA ILE A 12 0.98 5.08 19.66
C ILE A 12 0.23 3.93 18.97
N TYR A 13 0.93 2.85 18.65
CA TYR A 13 0.36 1.65 18.04
C TYR A 13 -0.75 1.05 18.91
N ASN A 14 -0.51 0.84 20.19
CA ASN A 14 -1.53 0.33 21.10
C ASN A 14 -2.71 1.31 21.25
N TYR A 15 -2.45 2.61 21.28
CA TYR A 15 -3.50 3.63 21.33
C TYR A 15 -4.38 3.62 20.07
N VAL A 16 -3.80 3.63 18.87
CA VAL A 16 -4.55 3.67 17.61
C VAL A 16 -5.22 2.33 17.27
N TYR A 17 -4.52 1.23 17.49
CA TYR A 17 -4.97 -0.11 17.07
C TYR A 17 -5.72 -0.89 18.17
N SER A 18 -5.94 -0.29 19.36
CA SER A 18 -6.90 -0.82 20.35
C SER A 18 -8.36 -0.62 19.92
N THR A 19 -8.63 0.35 19.03
CA THR A 19 -9.94 0.55 18.40
C THR A 19 -10.10 -0.29 17.14
N LEU A 20 -11.36 -0.64 16.84
CA LEU A 20 -11.70 -1.41 15.65
C LEU A 20 -11.26 -0.69 14.35
N PRO A 21 -10.98 -1.43 13.27
CA PRO A 21 -10.71 -0.85 11.96
C PRO A 21 -11.90 -0.02 11.45
N ASN A 22 -11.61 1.06 10.70
CA ASN A 22 -12.60 1.90 10.02
C ASN A 22 -13.69 2.49 10.93
N THR A 23 -13.39 2.73 12.21
CA THR A 23 -14.27 3.49 13.10
C THR A 23 -13.91 4.98 13.09
N PRO A 24 -14.89 5.89 13.28
CA PRO A 24 -14.62 7.32 13.46
C PRO A 24 -13.65 7.60 14.61
N GLU A 25 -13.69 6.77 15.65
CA GLU A 25 -12.76 6.84 16.78
C GLU A 25 -11.32 6.63 16.34
N ARG A 26 -11.07 5.69 15.43
CA ARG A 26 -9.72 5.41 14.93
C ARG A 26 -9.21 6.52 14.01
N GLU A 27 -10.06 7.09 13.17
CA GLU A 27 -9.70 8.27 12.36
C GLU A 27 -9.36 9.47 13.24
N LYS A 28 -10.14 9.71 14.29
CA LYS A 28 -9.85 10.75 15.28
C LYS A 28 -8.49 10.54 15.96
N ARG A 29 -8.20 9.31 16.41
CA ARG A 29 -6.90 8.98 17.02
C ARG A 29 -5.73 9.14 16.05
N LEU A 30 -5.91 8.84 14.77
CA LEU A 30 -4.91 9.07 13.73
C LEU A 30 -4.71 10.57 13.44
N ALA A 31 -5.77 11.36 13.50
CA ALA A 31 -5.67 12.82 13.36
C ALA A 31 -4.96 13.47 14.56
N GLU A 32 -5.14 12.93 15.77
CA GLU A 32 -4.53 13.45 17.01
C GLU A 32 -3.00 13.28 17.08
N ILE A 33 -2.45 12.20 16.50
CA ILE A 33 -1.01 11.92 16.56
C ILE A 33 -0.18 12.78 15.57
N GLY A 34 -0.82 13.42 14.59
CA GLY A 34 -0.16 14.23 13.58
C GLY A 34 0.44 13.43 12.41
N GLU A 35 0.77 14.12 11.31
CA GLU A 35 1.18 13.49 10.04
C GLU A 35 2.54 12.76 10.15
N GLU A 36 3.50 13.33 10.87
CA GLU A 36 4.83 12.73 11.04
C GLU A 36 4.78 11.41 11.81
N ASP A 37 4.04 11.37 12.92
CA ASP A 37 3.89 10.14 13.71
C ASP A 37 2.98 9.13 13.02
N SER A 38 2.00 9.58 12.23
CA SER A 38 1.19 8.71 11.38
C SER A 38 2.05 7.98 10.33
N SER A 39 2.98 8.68 9.67
CA SER A 39 3.92 8.05 8.74
C SER A 39 4.85 7.05 9.44
N LYS A 40 5.40 7.42 10.60
CA LYS A 40 6.26 6.51 11.39
C LYS A 40 5.48 5.30 11.92
N LEU A 41 4.22 5.49 12.30
CA LEU A 41 3.32 4.42 12.71
C LEU A 41 3.02 3.45 11.56
N TRP A 42 2.86 3.96 10.34
CA TRP A 42 2.69 3.14 9.15
C TRP A 42 3.93 2.30 8.86
N ASP A 43 5.12 2.89 8.87
CA ASP A 43 6.38 2.17 8.69
C ASP A 43 6.63 1.12 9.79
N PHE A 44 6.26 1.46 11.02
CA PHE A 44 6.31 0.56 12.17
C PHE A 44 5.37 -0.64 11.97
N TYR A 45 4.13 -0.37 11.57
CA TYR A 45 3.13 -1.39 11.24
C TYR A 45 3.60 -2.30 10.09
N CYS A 46 4.10 -1.72 9.00
CA CYS A 46 4.68 -2.48 7.88
C CYS A 46 5.85 -3.35 8.33
N GLY A 47 6.71 -2.86 9.23
CA GLY A 47 7.81 -3.63 9.78
C GLY A 47 7.36 -4.81 10.65
N ILE A 48 6.26 -4.66 11.42
CA ILE A 48 5.65 -5.79 12.15
C ILE A 48 5.10 -6.82 11.16
N CYS A 49 4.36 -6.37 10.14
CA CYS A 49 3.78 -7.23 9.11
C CYS A 49 4.84 -8.00 8.29
N SER A 50 5.99 -7.37 8.02
CA SER A 50 7.10 -7.98 7.29
C SER A 50 7.99 -8.87 8.18
N GLY A 51 7.77 -8.89 9.50
CA GLY A 51 8.64 -9.57 10.47
C GLY A 51 9.97 -8.87 10.72
N ARG A 52 10.19 -7.66 10.20
CA ARG A 52 11.40 -6.84 10.42
C ARG A 52 11.45 -6.28 11.84
N ILE A 53 10.27 -6.02 12.42
CA ILE A 53 10.10 -5.50 13.78
C ILE A 53 9.36 -6.56 14.59
N LYS A 54 9.83 -6.83 15.81
CA LYS A 54 9.15 -7.75 16.73
C LYS A 54 7.80 -7.14 17.11
N GLU A 55 6.73 -7.94 17.04
CA GLU A 55 5.40 -7.49 17.47
C GLU A 55 5.45 -7.18 18.98
N PRO A 56 5.05 -5.98 19.41
CA PRO A 56 5.04 -5.64 20.82
C PRO A 56 4.05 -6.51 21.59
N GLU A 57 4.43 -6.96 22.78
CA GLU A 57 3.54 -7.66 23.69
C GLU A 57 2.38 -6.74 24.05
N ARG A 58 1.15 -7.19 23.82
CA ARG A 58 -0.05 -6.43 24.17
C ARG A 58 -0.10 -6.34 25.70
N THR A 59 0.14 -5.15 26.25
CA THR A 59 -0.20 -4.85 27.64
C THR A 59 -1.72 -4.91 27.76
N ASN A 60 -2.21 -6.01 28.30
CA ASN A 60 -3.60 -6.35 28.59
C ASN A 60 -4.57 -5.16 28.62
N SER A 61 -5.43 -5.08 27.61
CA SER A 61 -6.82 -4.73 27.85
C SER A 61 -7.65 -5.88 27.34
N GLU A 62 -8.60 -6.31 28.15
CA GLU A 62 -9.60 -7.35 27.88
C GLU A 62 -10.49 -6.90 26.70
N VAL A 63 -9.93 -6.86 25.50
CA VAL A 63 -10.71 -6.74 24.27
C VAL A 63 -10.91 -8.15 23.78
N ASN A 64 -12.00 -8.73 24.28
CA ASN A 64 -12.71 -9.87 23.74
C ASN A 64 -11.89 -10.77 22.81
N THR A 65 -11.55 -11.95 23.32
CA THR A 65 -11.51 -13.19 22.55
C THR A 65 -12.88 -13.44 21.88
N MET A 66 -13.35 -12.55 21.02
CA MET A 66 -14.13 -12.94 19.85
C MET A 66 -13.14 -13.74 19.03
N GLY A 67 -13.13 -15.06 19.26
CA GLY A 67 -12.04 -16.00 18.97
C GLY A 67 -11.24 -15.60 17.74
N GLU A 68 -9.90 -15.53 17.89
CA GLU A 68 -8.97 -15.09 16.84
C GLU A 68 -9.50 -15.47 15.46
N LYS A 69 -10.10 -14.50 14.76
CA LYS A 69 -10.59 -14.76 13.42
C LYS A 69 -9.37 -15.12 12.59
N LYS A 70 -9.29 -16.38 12.15
CA LYS A 70 -8.23 -16.92 11.31
C LYS A 70 -8.77 -17.06 9.91
N ILE A 71 -7.94 -16.73 8.93
CA ILE A 71 -8.28 -16.93 7.52
C ILE A 71 -8.17 -18.44 7.28
N ALA A 72 -9.31 -19.13 7.30
CA ALA A 72 -9.41 -20.57 7.06
C ALA A 72 -9.77 -20.88 5.59
N SER A 73 -10.52 -19.98 4.95
CA SER A 73 -11.01 -20.11 3.58
C SER A 73 -10.63 -18.91 2.70
N TYR A 74 -10.83 -19.05 1.39
CA TYR A 74 -10.68 -17.94 0.44
C TYR A 74 -11.73 -16.85 0.68
N GLU A 75 -12.97 -17.21 1.05
CA GLU A 75 -14.00 -16.23 1.38
C GLU A 75 -13.62 -15.36 2.58
N ASP A 76 -13.02 -15.95 3.61
CA ASP A 76 -12.49 -15.21 4.77
C ASP A 76 -11.38 -14.25 4.35
N PHE A 77 -10.51 -14.65 3.42
CA PHE A 77 -9.47 -13.81 2.85
C PHE A 77 -10.05 -12.61 2.10
N ILE A 78 -11.07 -12.82 1.27
CA ILE A 78 -11.78 -11.74 0.55
C ILE A 78 -12.51 -10.82 1.53
N LYS A 79 -13.15 -11.38 2.55
CA LYS A 79 -13.84 -10.63 3.59
C LYS A 79 -12.84 -9.75 4.34
N ALA A 80 -11.73 -10.32 4.80
CA ALA A 80 -10.67 -9.58 5.49
C ALA A 80 -10.11 -8.44 4.63
N LEU A 81 -9.93 -8.66 3.32
CA LEU A 81 -9.53 -7.60 2.37
C LEU A 81 -10.58 -6.48 2.26
N ARG A 82 -11.87 -6.81 2.09
CA ARG A 82 -12.94 -5.80 1.94
C ARG A 82 -13.13 -4.96 3.19
N TYR A 83 -13.03 -5.57 4.36
CA TYR A 83 -13.21 -4.90 5.64
C TYR A 83 -11.92 -4.26 6.18
N GLY A 84 -10.81 -4.32 5.45
CA GLY A 84 -9.54 -3.70 5.85
C GLY A 84 -8.95 -4.33 7.11
N GLU A 85 -9.16 -5.64 7.34
CA GLU A 85 -8.63 -6.38 8.48
C GLU A 85 -7.14 -6.71 8.28
N ASN A 86 -6.32 -5.68 8.08
CA ASN A 86 -4.91 -5.79 7.68
C ASN A 86 -4.07 -6.63 8.65
N ASN A 87 -4.35 -6.57 9.96
CA ASN A 87 -3.66 -7.40 10.96
C ASN A 87 -3.86 -8.90 10.70
N MET A 88 -5.10 -9.31 10.38
CA MET A 88 -5.45 -10.69 10.08
C MET A 88 -4.78 -11.17 8.78
N LEU A 89 -4.75 -10.31 7.75
CA LEU A 89 -4.05 -10.59 6.49
C LEU A 89 -2.53 -10.69 6.66
N CYS A 90 -1.91 -9.81 7.46
CA CYS A 90 -0.49 -9.88 7.76
C CYS A 90 -0.13 -11.16 8.51
N LYS A 91 -0.90 -11.53 9.53
CA LYS A 91 -0.72 -12.80 10.26
C LYS A 91 -0.87 -14.01 9.36
N PHE A 92 -1.89 -14.02 8.49
CA PHE A 92 -2.08 -15.10 7.52
C PHE A 92 -0.93 -15.21 6.52
N ARG A 93 -0.45 -14.08 5.97
CA ARG A 93 0.72 -14.06 5.07
C ARG A 93 1.97 -14.59 5.76
N ARG A 94 2.21 -14.20 7.01
CA ARG A 94 3.37 -14.66 7.78
C ARG A 94 3.33 -16.16 8.08
N ASN A 95 2.17 -16.66 8.46
CA ASN A 95 2.00 -18.06 8.87
C ASN A 95 1.85 -19.01 7.67
N ASN A 96 1.29 -18.54 6.54
CA ASN A 96 1.00 -19.35 5.35
C ASN A 96 1.31 -18.55 4.06
N PRO A 97 2.58 -18.24 3.78
CA PRO A 97 2.96 -17.37 2.66
C PRO A 97 2.54 -17.94 1.29
N GLU A 98 2.65 -19.25 1.10
CA GLU A 98 2.25 -19.93 -0.16
C GLU A 98 0.75 -19.84 -0.41
N ARG A 99 -0.05 -20.10 0.63
CA ARG A 99 -1.52 -20.02 0.53
C ARG A 99 -2.01 -18.58 0.35
N TYR A 100 -1.32 -17.62 0.95
CA TYR A 100 -1.56 -16.20 0.71
C TYR A 100 -1.28 -15.84 -0.76
N ALA A 101 -0.15 -16.25 -1.31
CA ALA A 101 0.20 -16.01 -2.72
C ALA A 101 -0.85 -16.62 -3.66
N TYR A 102 -1.25 -17.88 -3.41
CA TYR A 102 -2.29 -18.56 -4.18
C TYR A 102 -3.63 -17.81 -4.16
N TYR A 103 -4.07 -17.30 -3.01
CA TYR A 103 -5.31 -16.51 -2.92
C TYR A 103 -5.20 -15.14 -3.60
N VAL A 104 -4.03 -14.51 -3.57
CA VAL A 104 -3.77 -13.27 -4.32
C VAL A 104 -3.81 -13.53 -5.84
N GLU A 105 -3.25 -14.65 -6.30
CA GLU A 105 -3.29 -15.05 -7.71
C GLU A 105 -4.72 -15.38 -8.16
N GLN A 106 -5.48 -16.14 -7.36
CA GLN A 106 -6.90 -16.40 -7.62
C GLN A 106 -7.71 -15.11 -7.68
N MET A 107 -7.39 -14.12 -6.85
CA MET A 107 -7.99 -12.78 -6.94
C MET A 107 -7.63 -12.07 -8.23
N GLY A 108 -6.36 -12.08 -8.63
CA GLY A 108 -5.89 -11.50 -9.88
C GLY A 108 -6.52 -12.15 -11.12
N ALA A 109 -6.85 -13.45 -11.04
CA ALA A 109 -7.52 -14.21 -12.09
C ALA A 109 -9.05 -14.03 -12.09
N GLY A 110 -9.69 -13.98 -10.91
CA GLY A 110 -11.15 -13.91 -10.74
C GLY A 110 -11.73 -12.49 -10.86
N PHE A 111 -11.03 -11.47 -10.36
CA PHE A 111 -11.27 -10.09 -10.78
C PHE A 111 -10.51 -9.90 -12.09
N GLY A 112 -11.16 -10.21 -13.21
CA GLY A 112 -10.60 -10.04 -14.54
C GLY A 112 -10.05 -8.63 -14.78
N ARG A 113 -8.81 -8.37 -14.32
CA ARG A 113 -7.96 -7.37 -14.92
C ARG A 113 -7.54 -7.99 -16.24
N LYS A 114 -8.37 -7.77 -17.26
CA LYS A 114 -7.89 -7.63 -18.64
C LYS A 114 -6.84 -6.52 -18.63
N ASN A 115 -5.61 -6.85 -18.24
CA ASN A 115 -4.44 -5.98 -18.34
C ASN A 115 -3.94 -5.90 -19.80
N SER A 116 -4.72 -6.34 -20.79
CA SER A 116 -4.32 -6.20 -22.19
C SER A 116 -4.36 -4.75 -22.68
N SER A 117 -5.23 -3.89 -22.13
CA SER A 117 -5.27 -2.46 -22.48
C SER A 117 -4.12 -1.68 -21.85
N LYS A 118 -3.94 -1.79 -20.52
CA LYS A 118 -2.92 -1.03 -19.78
C LYS A 118 -1.48 -1.30 -20.25
N THR A 119 -1.17 -2.52 -20.68
CA THR A 119 0.20 -2.86 -21.14
C THR A 119 0.53 -2.23 -22.51
N ARG A 120 -0.46 -2.10 -23.40
CA ARG A 120 -0.30 -1.34 -24.66
C ARG A 120 -0.18 0.15 -24.40
N ASP A 121 -0.97 0.66 -23.45
CA ASP A 121 -0.95 2.08 -23.09
C ASP A 121 0.39 2.49 -22.44
N ILE A 122 1.01 1.63 -21.62
CA ILE A 122 2.33 1.89 -21.02
C ILE A 122 3.43 1.95 -22.09
N LYS A 123 3.50 0.96 -23.00
CA LYS A 123 4.50 0.99 -24.08
C LYS A 123 4.34 2.22 -24.98
N ARG A 124 3.09 2.58 -25.31
CA ARG A 124 2.79 3.80 -26.05
C ARG A 124 3.26 5.05 -25.30
N LEU A 125 3.01 5.14 -23.99
CA LEU A 125 3.45 6.27 -23.18
C LEU A 125 4.99 6.36 -23.06
N GLU A 126 5.68 5.23 -22.96
CA GLU A 126 7.15 5.16 -22.97
C GLU A 126 7.72 5.65 -24.30
N GLU A 127 7.14 5.25 -25.43
CA GLU A 127 7.53 5.72 -26.76
C GLU A 127 7.25 7.21 -26.97
N GLU A 128 6.08 7.71 -26.53
CA GLU A 128 5.75 9.13 -26.57
C GLU A 128 6.71 9.95 -25.70
N HIS A 129 7.03 9.47 -24.49
CA HIS A 129 8.00 10.12 -23.60
C HIS A 129 9.40 10.15 -24.20
N LYS A 130 9.87 9.04 -24.80
CA LYS A 130 11.17 8.97 -25.47
C LYS A 130 11.27 10.02 -26.59
N LYS A 131 10.25 10.11 -27.46
CA LYS A 131 10.21 11.08 -28.56
C LYS A 131 10.19 12.53 -28.07
N ARG A 132 9.46 12.83 -26.99
CA ARG A 132 9.50 14.17 -26.37
C ARG A 132 10.90 14.54 -25.88
N SER A 133 11.57 13.61 -25.22
CA SER A 133 12.93 13.81 -24.73
C SER A 133 13.94 14.03 -25.86
N GLU A 134 13.84 13.28 -26.96
CA GLU A 134 14.67 13.48 -28.15
C GLU A 134 14.49 14.88 -28.77
N ILE A 135 13.24 15.35 -28.86
CA ILE A 135 12.93 16.70 -29.37
C ILE A 135 13.46 17.79 -28.43
N LEU A 136 13.30 17.62 -27.11
CA LEU A 136 13.80 18.59 -26.14
C LEU A 136 15.33 18.64 -26.08
N ALA A 137 16.00 17.53 -26.40
CA ALA A 137 17.45 17.43 -26.46
C ALA A 137 18.08 18.10 -27.69
N ILE A 138 17.29 18.58 -28.67
CA ILE A 138 17.81 19.32 -29.82
C ILE A 138 18.48 20.62 -29.33
N PRO A 139 19.79 20.82 -29.62
CA PRO A 139 20.54 21.97 -29.11
C PRO A 139 20.17 23.29 -29.81
N ASP A 140 19.82 23.24 -31.10
CA ASP A 140 19.35 24.41 -31.85
C ASP A 140 17.90 24.75 -31.48
N THR A 141 17.71 25.98 -30.98
CA THR A 141 16.43 26.49 -30.51
C THR A 141 15.39 26.62 -31.62
N MET A 142 15.78 27.02 -32.83
CA MET A 142 14.86 27.14 -33.96
C MET A 142 14.42 25.77 -34.47
N ALA A 143 15.37 24.84 -34.62
CA ALA A 143 15.07 23.46 -35.00
C ALA A 143 14.19 22.76 -33.94
N ARG A 144 14.45 22.99 -32.65
CA ARG A 144 13.63 22.45 -31.56
C ARG A 144 12.20 22.98 -31.61
N HIS A 145 12.00 24.29 -31.73
CA HIS A 145 10.65 24.85 -31.80
C HIS A 145 9.88 24.37 -33.03
N LYS A 146 10.55 24.23 -34.17
CA LYS A 146 9.96 23.62 -35.37
C LYS A 146 9.53 22.17 -35.11
N ALA A 147 10.40 21.36 -34.50
CA ALA A 147 10.10 19.96 -34.18
C ALA A 147 8.97 19.81 -33.15
N ILE A 148 8.86 20.73 -32.18
CA ILE A 148 7.74 20.79 -31.24
C ILE A 148 6.43 21.13 -31.98
N ALA A 149 6.46 22.14 -32.87
CA ALA A 149 5.30 22.54 -33.67
C ALA A 149 4.80 21.42 -34.61
N GLU A 150 5.72 20.65 -35.19
CA GLU A 150 5.39 19.49 -36.03
C GLU A 150 4.85 18.30 -35.22
N ASN A 151 5.21 18.21 -33.94
CA ASN A 151 4.80 17.13 -33.04
C ASN A 151 3.87 17.61 -31.91
N MET A 152 3.03 18.62 -32.17
CA MET A 152 2.14 19.19 -31.15
C MET A 152 1.23 18.16 -30.48
N THR A 153 0.85 17.09 -31.18
CA THR A 153 0.06 15.98 -30.60
C THR A 153 0.80 15.22 -29.52
N LEU A 154 2.14 15.21 -29.55
CA LEU A 154 2.96 14.69 -28.47
C LEU A 154 3.00 15.67 -27.31
N PHE A 155 2.97 16.99 -27.49
CA PHE A 155 3.12 17.95 -26.37
C PHE A 155 1.78 18.51 -25.84
N GLY A 156 0.67 18.25 -26.53
CA GLY A 156 -0.66 18.70 -26.14
C GLY A 156 -1.44 17.63 -25.35
N ARG A 157 -1.67 17.92 -24.07
CA ARG A 157 -2.81 17.42 -23.29
C ARG A 157 -3.26 18.51 -22.34
#